data_AF-A0A8C0H471-F1
#
_entry.id   AF-A0A8C0H471-F1
#
_cell.length_a   1.000
_cell.length_b   1.000
_cell.length_c   1.000
_cell.angle_alpha   90.00
_cell.angle_beta   90.00
_cell.angle_gamma   90.00
#
_symmetry.space_group_name_H-M   'P 1'
#
loop_
_entity.id
_entity.type
_entity.pdbx_description
1 polymer ?
#
loop_
_entity_poly.entity_id
_entity_poly.type
_entity_poly.pdbx_seq_one_letter_code
_entity_poly.pdbx_strand_id
1 'polypeptide(L)'
;MRLLCTALSLALIYQLVDATLSKTDAKKMASKTLEEKILHSDRIVQDRGLVVTDPKAKDIVLEHKSYCAKKMKERHFWGDVLGYITPWNSHGYDIAKMFGNKFTLISPVWLQVKRKGKEMFQFTGLHDADQGSLISPCLCDVCELPEQAELSATCRL
;
A
#
# COMPACT_ATOMS: atom_id res chain seq x y z
N MET A 1 -27.38 -69.71 8.79
CA MET A 1 -27.43 -69.09 7.45
C MET A 1 -27.58 -67.56 7.50
N ARG A 2 -28.62 -66.98 8.14
CA ARG A 2 -28.82 -65.50 8.15
C ARG A 2 -27.69 -64.70 8.84
N LEU A 3 -27.16 -65.19 9.97
CA LEU A 3 -26.06 -64.55 10.70
C LEU A 3 -24.71 -64.57 9.98
N LEU A 4 -24.46 -65.60 9.15
CA LEU A 4 -23.26 -65.67 8.31
C LEU A 4 -23.33 -64.64 7.17
N CYS A 5 -24.51 -64.48 6.56
CA CYS A 5 -24.72 -63.51 5.49
C CYS A 5 -24.60 -62.05 5.98
N THR A 6 -25.03 -61.76 7.21
CA THR A 6 -24.86 -60.43 7.83
C THR A 6 -23.40 -60.14 8.18
N ALA A 7 -22.65 -61.14 8.64
CA ALA A 7 -21.22 -60.99 8.92
C ALA A 7 -20.40 -60.78 7.63
N LEU A 8 -20.73 -61.50 6.55
CA LEU A 8 -20.09 -61.34 5.24
C LEU A 8 -20.40 -59.98 4.60
N SER A 9 -21.62 -59.46 4.75
CA SER A 9 -21.98 -58.13 4.24
C SER A 9 -21.32 -56.99 5.01
N LEU A 10 -21.20 -57.09 6.35
CA LEU A 10 -20.46 -56.12 7.16
C LEU A 10 -18.96 -56.12 6.85
N ALA A 11 -18.37 -57.31 6.62
CA ALA A 11 -16.98 -57.43 6.21
C ALA A 11 -16.73 -56.82 4.81
N LEU A 12 -17.68 -56.97 3.89
CA LEU A 12 -17.60 -56.39 2.54
C LEU A 12 -17.70 -54.86 2.56
N ILE A 13 -18.52 -54.29 3.44
CA ILE A 13 -18.63 -52.84 3.63
C ILE A 13 -17.35 -52.27 4.26
N TYR A 14 -16.71 -53.01 5.17
CA TYR A 14 -15.43 -52.59 5.78
C TYR A 14 -14.28 -52.53 4.77
N GLN A 15 -14.29 -53.40 3.75
CA GLN A 15 -13.32 -53.38 2.65
C GLN A 15 -13.59 -52.28 1.59
N LEU A 16 -14.79 -51.66 1.60
CA LEU A 16 -15.10 -50.50 0.76
C LEU A 16 -14.82 -49.16 1.47
N VAL A 17 -14.62 -49.18 2.79
CA VAL A 17 -14.23 -48.02 3.61
C VAL A 17 -12.71 -48.08 3.84
N ASP A 18 -11.96 -48.16 2.76
CA ASP A 18 -10.59 -47.66 2.77
C ASP A 18 -10.60 -46.21 2.25
N ALA A 19 -10.10 -45.35 3.12
CA ALA A 19 -10.25 -43.92 3.16
C ALA A 19 -9.95 -43.20 1.84
N THR A 20 -10.82 -42.24 1.51
CA THR A 20 -10.59 -41.12 0.58
C THR A 20 -9.55 -40.14 1.13
N LEU A 21 -8.35 -40.63 1.44
CA LEU A 21 -7.14 -39.83 1.52
C LEU A 21 -6.12 -40.46 0.58
N SER A 22 -6.51 -40.48 -0.71
CA SER A 22 -5.51 -40.39 -1.77
C SER A 22 -4.59 -39.24 -1.38
N LYS A 23 -3.31 -39.55 -1.16
CA LYS A 23 -2.26 -38.55 -1.33
C LYS A 23 -2.42 -38.10 -2.77
N THR A 24 -3.25 -37.08 -2.96
CA THR A 24 -3.16 -36.22 -4.12
C THR A 24 -1.69 -35.90 -4.17
N ASP A 25 -1.06 -36.25 -5.28
CA ASP A 25 0.30 -35.89 -5.56
C ASP A 25 0.55 -34.51 -4.96
N ALA A 26 1.75 -34.31 -4.45
CA ALA A 26 2.36 -33.00 -4.61
C ALA A 26 2.47 -32.73 -6.12
N LYS A 27 1.33 -32.60 -6.82
CA LYS A 27 1.11 -31.54 -7.77
C LYS A 27 1.49 -30.33 -6.96
N LYS A 28 2.78 -30.02 -7.07
CA LYS A 28 3.31 -28.70 -7.25
C LYS A 28 2.21 -27.92 -7.98
N MET A 29 1.24 -27.42 -7.22
CA MET A 29 1.06 -26.00 -7.11
C MET A 29 2.49 -25.49 -6.87
N ALA A 30 3.21 -25.34 -7.97
CA ALA A 30 3.50 -24.01 -8.40
C ALA A 30 2.18 -23.25 -8.24
N SER A 31 1.87 -22.87 -6.99
CA SER A 31 1.76 -21.47 -6.66
C SER A 31 2.66 -20.83 -7.68
N LYS A 32 2.04 -20.28 -8.71
CA LYS A 32 2.69 -19.29 -9.53
C LYS A 32 2.84 -18.11 -8.56
N THR A 33 3.66 -18.32 -7.53
CA THR A 33 4.43 -17.32 -6.82
C THR A 33 5.24 -16.77 -7.95
N LEU A 34 4.59 -15.84 -8.63
CA LEU A 34 5.16 -15.03 -9.66
C LEU A 34 6.32 -14.38 -8.94
N GLU A 35 7.53 -14.87 -9.24
CA GLU A 35 8.78 -14.48 -8.62
C GLU A 35 8.80 -12.96 -8.51
N GLU A 36 8.50 -12.41 -7.33
CA GLU A 36 8.49 -10.97 -7.14
C GLU A 36 9.92 -10.51 -7.36
N LYS A 37 10.14 -9.67 -8.37
CA LYS A 37 11.48 -9.13 -8.62
C LYS A 37 11.78 -8.08 -7.55
N ILE A 38 12.37 -8.53 -6.44
CA ILE A 38 12.77 -7.67 -5.32
C ILE A 38 13.91 -6.71 -5.72
N LEU A 39 14.56 -6.94 -6.88
CA LEU A 39 15.65 -6.11 -7.36
C LEU A 39 15.15 -4.82 -8.04
N HIS A 40 15.63 -3.68 -7.57
CA HIS A 40 15.43 -2.38 -8.22
C HIS A 40 15.94 -2.39 -9.66
N SER A 41 15.26 -1.65 -10.53
CA SER A 41 15.60 -1.54 -11.94
C SER A 41 16.64 -0.46 -12.19
N ASP A 42 17.50 -0.65 -13.19
CA ASP A 42 18.40 0.41 -13.66
C ASP A 42 17.70 1.46 -14.53
N ARG A 43 16.51 1.14 -15.05
CA ARG A 43 15.72 1.99 -15.96
C ARG A 43 14.31 2.23 -15.43
N ILE A 44 13.72 3.37 -15.82
CA ILE A 44 12.33 3.71 -15.48
C ILE A 44 11.34 2.89 -16.29
N VAL A 45 10.09 2.81 -15.85
CA VAL A 45 9.04 1.96 -16.47
C VAL A 45 8.72 2.36 -17.91
N GLN A 46 8.88 3.64 -18.25
CA GLN A 46 8.72 4.19 -19.60
C GLN A 46 9.73 3.59 -20.57
N ASP A 47 11.01 3.57 -20.20
CA ASP A 47 12.11 3.05 -21.01
C ASP A 47 12.07 1.51 -21.15
N ARG A 48 11.28 0.84 -20.31
CA ARG A 48 11.14 -0.62 -20.28
C ARG A 48 9.96 -1.12 -21.11
N GLY A 49 9.18 -0.23 -21.71
CA GLY A 49 7.98 -0.61 -22.46
C GLY A 49 6.88 -1.21 -21.58
N LEU A 50 6.82 -0.86 -20.30
CA LEU A 50 5.81 -1.35 -19.36
C LEU A 50 4.55 -0.47 -19.32
N VAL A 51 4.61 0.73 -19.90
CA VAL A 51 3.45 1.63 -20.05
C VAL A 51 2.73 1.27 -21.34
N VAL A 52 1.77 0.36 -21.25
CA VAL A 52 1.00 -0.19 -22.38
C VAL A 52 -0.51 -0.04 -22.14
N THR A 53 -1.29 -0.05 -23.22
CA THR A 53 -2.77 0.07 -23.14
C THR A 53 -3.47 -1.18 -22.62
N ASP A 54 -2.86 -2.36 -22.80
CA ASP A 54 -3.41 -3.65 -22.35
C ASP A 54 -2.39 -4.39 -21.44
N PRO A 55 -2.28 -4.01 -20.16
CA PRO A 55 -1.32 -4.60 -19.23
C PRO A 55 -1.80 -5.97 -18.71
N LYS A 56 -0.89 -6.94 -18.61
CA LYS A 56 -1.20 -8.26 -18.02
C LYS A 56 -1.00 -8.22 -16.51
N ALA A 57 -1.94 -8.79 -15.75
CA ALA A 57 -1.85 -8.88 -14.29
C ALA A 57 -0.53 -9.50 -13.80
N LYS A 58 -0.06 -10.54 -14.49
CA LYS A 58 1.23 -11.19 -14.23
C LYS A 58 2.45 -10.28 -14.44
N ASP A 59 2.35 -9.23 -15.25
CA ASP A 59 3.46 -8.31 -15.45
C ASP A 59 3.42 -7.19 -14.38
N ILE A 60 2.22 -6.80 -13.94
CA ILE A 60 2.03 -5.85 -12.82
C ILE A 60 2.57 -6.43 -11.52
N VAL A 61 2.12 -7.64 -11.13
CA VAL A 61 2.52 -8.27 -9.86
C VAL A 61 4.03 -8.60 -9.88
N LEU A 62 4.62 -8.82 -11.06
CA LEU A 62 6.06 -9.06 -11.20
C LEU A 62 6.87 -7.78 -10.98
N GLU A 63 6.38 -6.65 -11.49
CA GLU A 63 7.18 -5.44 -11.68
C GLU A 63 6.85 -4.29 -10.71
N HIS A 64 5.73 -4.34 -9.97
CA HIS A 64 5.26 -3.19 -9.18
C HIS A 64 6.25 -2.70 -8.10
N LYS A 65 7.13 -3.58 -7.59
CA LYS A 65 8.18 -3.23 -6.61
C LYS A 65 9.50 -2.81 -7.29
N SER A 66 9.68 -3.08 -8.58
CA SER A 66 10.93 -2.87 -9.32
C SER A 66 11.04 -1.45 -9.89
N TYR A 67 11.02 -0.45 -9.00
CA TYR A 67 11.26 0.95 -9.37
C TYR A 67 12.75 1.23 -9.69
N CYS A 68 13.03 2.38 -10.31
CA CYS A 68 14.40 2.79 -10.63
C CYS A 68 15.06 3.56 -9.48
N ALA A 69 15.92 2.88 -8.71
CA ALA A 69 16.60 3.48 -7.57
C ALA A 69 17.51 4.66 -7.96
N LYS A 70 18.17 4.57 -9.12
CA LYS A 70 19.08 5.61 -9.66
C LYS A 70 18.37 6.93 -9.96
N LYS A 71 17.08 6.87 -10.35
CA LYS A 71 16.28 8.03 -10.77
C LYS A 71 15.18 8.40 -9.77
N MET A 72 15.32 8.01 -8.49
CA MET A 72 14.34 8.34 -7.44
C MET A 72 14.19 9.84 -7.23
N LYS A 73 15.29 10.59 -7.33
CA LYS A 73 15.32 12.04 -7.10
C LYS A 73 14.96 12.88 -8.33
N GLU A 74 14.90 12.25 -9.50
CA GLU A 74 14.61 12.94 -10.77
C GLU A 74 13.11 13.15 -10.94
N ARG A 75 12.70 14.35 -11.34
CA ARG A 75 11.31 14.67 -11.65
C ARG A 75 11.10 14.63 -13.16
N HIS A 76 10.13 13.84 -13.61
CA HIS A 76 9.79 13.68 -15.04
C HIS A 76 8.49 14.40 -15.43
N PHE A 77 7.86 15.10 -14.48
CA PHE A 77 6.64 15.87 -14.68
C PHE A 77 6.87 17.31 -14.22
N TRP A 78 6.61 18.28 -15.10
CA TRP A 78 7.00 19.68 -14.90
C TRP A 78 6.00 20.50 -14.09
N GLY A 79 4.72 20.12 -14.06
CA GLY A 79 3.69 20.82 -13.29
C GLY A 79 3.68 20.42 -11.83
N ASP A 80 3.07 21.22 -10.96
CA ASP A 80 3.03 20.98 -9.51
C ASP A 80 2.39 19.65 -9.14
N VAL A 81 2.98 18.97 -8.15
CA VAL A 81 2.53 17.65 -7.70
C VAL A 81 2.23 17.70 -6.20
N LEU A 82 0.96 17.48 -5.86
CA LEU A 82 0.48 17.33 -4.49
C LEU A 82 0.35 15.84 -4.14
N GLY A 83 1.00 15.41 -3.05
CA GLY A 83 0.83 14.09 -2.47
C GLY A 83 0.04 14.14 -1.18
N TYR A 84 -0.90 13.21 -0.98
CA TYR A 84 -1.58 13.05 0.31
C TYR A 84 -0.96 11.89 1.09
N ILE A 85 -0.80 12.09 2.41
CA ILE A 85 -0.40 11.04 3.34
C ILE A 85 -1.44 10.90 4.44
N THR A 86 -1.64 9.68 4.92
CA THR A 86 -2.74 9.36 5.85
C THR A 86 -2.23 8.51 7.01
N PRO A 87 -2.68 8.73 8.26
CA PRO A 87 -2.21 7.98 9.42
C PRO A 87 -2.59 6.49 9.39
N TRP A 88 -3.71 6.10 8.77
CA TRP A 88 -4.13 4.70 8.64
C TRP A 88 -3.40 3.90 7.54
N ASN A 89 -2.55 4.56 6.75
CA ASN A 89 -1.69 3.90 5.77
C ASN A 89 -0.25 4.39 5.94
N SER A 90 0.46 3.77 6.88
CA SER A 90 1.82 4.14 7.25
C SER A 90 2.82 4.08 6.09
N HIS A 91 2.56 3.26 5.08
CA HIS A 91 3.42 3.17 3.90
C HIS A 91 3.50 4.50 3.12
N GLY A 92 2.48 5.37 3.24
CA GLY A 92 2.51 6.70 2.63
C GLY A 92 3.68 7.57 3.11
N TYR A 93 4.10 7.43 4.36
CA TYR A 93 5.24 8.16 4.91
C TYR A 93 6.57 7.68 4.31
N ASP A 94 6.72 6.36 4.14
CA ASP A 94 7.89 5.79 3.48
C ASP A 94 8.01 6.28 2.04
N ILE A 95 6.89 6.28 1.30
CA ILE A 95 6.82 6.77 -0.08
C ILE A 95 7.18 8.26 -0.16
N ALA A 96 6.64 9.08 0.74
CA ALA A 96 6.96 10.51 0.80
C ALA A 96 8.46 10.75 1.10
N LYS A 97 9.07 9.93 1.97
CA LYS A 97 10.51 10.01 2.25
C LYS A 97 11.38 9.54 1.08
N MET A 98 11.00 8.43 0.45
CA MET A 98 11.74 7.83 -0.67
C MET A 98 11.66 8.69 -1.95
N PHE A 99 10.48 9.20 -2.27
CA PHE A 99 10.20 9.89 -3.52
C PHE A 99 9.89 11.39 -3.34
N GLY A 100 10.22 11.97 -2.19
CA GLY A 100 9.88 13.36 -1.83
C GLY A 100 10.22 14.39 -2.90
N ASN A 101 11.37 14.25 -3.57
CA ASN A 101 11.81 15.14 -4.64
C ASN A 101 10.91 15.14 -5.89
N LYS A 102 10.00 14.17 -6.02
CA LYS A 102 9.02 14.13 -7.11
C LYS A 102 7.77 14.94 -6.79
N PHE A 103 7.54 15.29 -5.53
CA PHE A 103 6.42 16.10 -5.07
C PHE A 103 6.85 17.57 -4.99
N THR A 104 5.87 18.46 -5.16
CA THR A 104 6.01 19.89 -4.84
C THR A 104 5.44 20.19 -3.46
N LEU A 105 4.40 19.45 -3.08
CA LEU A 105 3.76 19.56 -1.78
C LEU A 105 3.32 18.17 -1.28
N ILE A 106 3.43 17.96 0.03
CA ILE A 106 2.80 16.83 0.73
C ILE A 106 1.79 17.38 1.73
N SER A 107 0.56 16.87 1.70
CA SER A 107 -0.54 17.24 2.59
C SER A 107 -0.96 16.05 3.46
N PRO A 108 -0.64 16.07 4.76
CA PRO A 108 -1.11 15.05 5.68
C PRO A 108 -2.59 15.22 6.04
N VAL A 109 -3.32 14.10 6.08
CA VAL A 109 -4.78 14.06 6.29
C VAL A 109 -5.10 13.63 7.72
N TRP A 110 -4.87 14.52 8.67
CA TRP A 110 -5.19 14.29 10.09
C TRP A 110 -5.92 15.47 10.77
N LEU A 111 -5.83 16.69 10.23
CA LEU A 111 -6.42 17.87 10.87
C LEU A 111 -7.92 17.96 10.62
N GLN A 112 -8.64 18.36 11.66
CA GLN A 112 -10.09 18.58 11.62
C GLN A 112 -10.42 19.89 12.30
N VAL A 113 -11.29 20.70 11.70
CA VAL A 113 -11.83 21.90 12.33
C VAL A 113 -13.18 21.58 12.95
N LYS A 114 -13.31 21.77 14.27
CA LYS A 114 -14.55 21.53 15.01
C LYS A 114 -15.04 22.84 15.63
N ARG A 115 -16.29 23.19 15.35
CA ARG A 115 -16.93 24.34 16.00
C ARG A 115 -17.33 23.97 17.44
N LYS A 116 -16.94 24.78 18.41
CA LYS A 116 -17.26 24.60 19.84
C LYS A 116 -18.31 25.59 20.36
N GLY A 117 -18.53 26.70 19.66
CA GLY A 117 -19.44 27.76 20.06
C GLY A 117 -19.69 28.78 18.95
N LYS A 118 -20.37 29.89 19.25
CA LYS A 118 -20.43 31.04 18.35
C LYS A 118 -19.01 31.58 18.17
N GLU A 119 -18.55 31.64 16.92
CA GLU A 119 -17.20 32.14 16.55
C GLU A 119 -16.03 31.41 17.24
N MET A 120 -16.26 30.22 17.79
CA MET A 120 -15.25 29.39 18.43
C MET A 120 -14.98 28.13 17.63
N PHE A 121 -13.76 28.00 17.13
CA PHE A 121 -13.28 26.83 16.36
C PHE A 121 -12.07 26.22 17.06
N GLN A 122 -11.97 24.89 16.99
CA GLN A 122 -10.87 24.12 17.54
C GLN A 122 -10.32 23.19 16.46
N PHE A 123 -9.00 23.17 16.31
CA PHE A 123 -8.32 22.16 15.52
C PHE A 123 -8.14 20.88 16.36
N THR A 124 -8.50 19.73 15.80
CA THR A 124 -8.26 18.40 16.40
C THR A 124 -7.46 17.51 15.44
N GLY A 125 -6.93 16.39 15.93
CA GLY A 125 -6.10 15.47 15.13
C GLY A 125 -4.59 15.78 15.15
N LEU A 126 -4.17 16.71 16.01
CA LEU A 126 -2.74 17.03 16.20
C LEU A 126 -1.92 15.89 16.83
N HIS A 127 -2.56 14.92 17.47
CA HIS A 127 -1.87 13.74 18.05
C HIS A 127 -1.38 12.77 16.98
N ASP A 128 -1.96 12.82 15.78
CA ASP A 128 -1.50 12.02 14.64
C ASP A 128 -0.32 12.71 13.92
N ALA A 129 0.02 13.95 14.29
CA ALA A 129 1.11 14.69 13.67
C ALA A 129 2.47 14.17 14.13
N ASP A 130 3.19 13.50 13.24
CA ASP A 130 4.55 13.01 13.49
C ASP A 130 5.55 14.17 13.58
N GLN A 131 5.93 14.58 14.80
CA GLN A 131 6.90 15.67 15.01
C GLN A 131 8.35 15.30 14.66
N GLY A 132 8.66 14.02 14.49
CA GLY A 132 10.04 13.52 14.28
C GLY A 132 10.47 13.30 12.82
N SER A 133 9.54 13.35 11.86
CA SER A 133 9.78 12.91 10.47
C SER A 133 9.35 13.93 9.41
N LEU A 134 8.88 15.11 9.82
CA LEU A 134 8.37 16.10 8.87
C LEU A 134 9.48 16.59 7.93
N ILE A 135 9.26 16.29 6.67
CA ILE A 135 9.97 16.80 5.51
C ILE A 135 9.76 18.32 5.51
N SER A 136 10.77 19.06 5.98
CA SER A 136 10.85 20.53 6.07
C SER A 136 9.93 21.22 7.11
N PRO A 137 10.31 22.44 7.58
CA PRO A 137 9.76 23.07 8.79
C PRO A 137 8.32 23.59 8.67
N CYS A 138 7.76 23.63 7.46
CA CYS A 138 6.62 24.49 7.16
C CYS A 138 5.27 24.03 7.74
N LEU A 139 5.18 22.83 8.32
CA LEU A 139 3.96 22.39 9.02
C LEU A 139 3.85 22.94 10.45
N CYS A 140 4.96 23.44 11.02
CA CYS A 140 4.98 23.98 12.38
C CYS A 140 4.73 25.49 12.45
N ASP A 141 4.65 26.21 11.33
CA ASP A 141 4.25 27.63 11.32
C ASP A 141 2.73 27.83 11.41
N VAL A 142 1.97 26.77 11.68
CA VAL A 142 0.54 26.89 12.02
C VAL A 142 0.43 27.25 13.51
N CYS A 143 0.33 28.57 13.73
CA CYS A 143 -0.27 29.25 14.87
C CYS A 143 0.63 29.60 16.07
N GLU A 144 1.57 30.52 15.85
CA GLU A 144 1.64 31.71 16.70
C GLU A 144 1.49 32.95 15.80
N LEU A 145 0.25 33.32 15.45
CA LEU A 145 0.00 34.64 14.88
C LEU A 145 -1.19 35.32 15.56
N PRO A 146 -0.99 36.55 16.08
CA PRO A 146 -2.05 37.35 16.63
C PRO A 146 -3.01 37.78 15.51
N GLU A 147 -4.29 37.68 15.80
CA GLU A 147 -5.43 38.40 15.23
C GLU A 147 -5.15 39.33 14.02
N GLN A 148 -4.97 38.75 12.82
CA GLN A 148 -5.17 39.33 11.47
C GLN A 148 -4.20 38.66 10.48
N ALA A 149 -4.61 37.56 9.82
CA ALA A 149 -3.80 36.93 8.79
C ALA A 149 -4.61 36.62 7.53
N GLU A 150 -4.18 37.18 6.41
CA GLU A 150 -4.55 36.74 5.07
C GLU A 150 -4.15 35.26 4.88
N LEU A 151 -5.09 34.50 4.31
CA LEU A 151 -4.92 33.09 3.98
C LEU A 151 -4.03 32.92 2.75
N SER A 152 -2.77 32.55 2.96
CA SER A 152 -1.97 31.88 1.93
C SER A 152 -1.14 30.78 2.57
N ALA A 153 -1.74 29.59 2.70
CA ALA A 153 -1.01 28.37 3.01
C ALA A 153 -0.43 27.79 1.72
N THR A 154 0.72 28.32 1.29
CA THR A 154 1.47 27.77 0.16
C THR A 154 2.82 27.23 0.67
N CYS A 155 2.92 25.92 0.88
CA CYS A 155 4.19 25.24 1.09
C CYS A 155 4.89 25.09 -0.27
N ARG A 156 6.04 25.75 -0.44
CA ARG A 156 6.98 25.47 -1.54
C ARG A 156 8.16 24.70 -0.96
N LEU A 157 8.47 23.55 -1.56
CA LEU A 157 9.72 22.82 -1.36
C LEU A 157 10.91 23.57 -1.96
#